data_AF-A0A6A4P541-F1
#
_entry.id   AF-A0A6A4P541-F1
#
_cell.length_a   1.000
_cell.length_b   1.000
_cell.length_c   1.000
_cell.angle_alpha   90.00
_cell.angle_beta   90.00
_cell.angle_gamma   90.00
#
_symmetry.space_group_name_H-M   'P 1'
#
loop_
_entity.id
_entity.type
_entity.pdbx_description
1 polymer ?
#
loop_
_entity_poly.entity_id
_entity_poly.type
_entity_poly.pdbx_seq_one_letter_code
_entity_poly.pdbx_strand_id
1 'polypeptide(L)' 'MAGKLNRGMSVIESYRLLKDGRELNDDEIFLASALGWCIEWLQAHFLVMDDIMDNSHTRRGQPCWFRLPNV' A
#
# COMPACT_ATOMS: atom_id res chain seq x y z
N MET A 1 -10.80 -2.74 3.94
CA MET A 1 -9.47 -2.98 3.33
C MET A 1 -8.37 -2.22 4.10
N ALA A 2 -8.13 -2.53 5.37
CA ALA A 2 -7.02 -1.91 6.10
C ALA A 2 -5.81 -2.85 6.09
N GLY A 3 -4.69 -2.41 5.54
CA GLY A 3 -3.39 -3.10 5.62
C GLY A 3 -2.57 -2.52 6.76
N LYS A 4 -1.35 -3.04 6.95
CA LYS A 4 -0.39 -2.47 7.92
C LYS A 4 0.22 -1.14 7.47
N LEU A 5 0.01 -0.74 6.20
CA LEU A 5 0.59 0.46 5.56
C LEU A 5 2.13 0.49 5.57
N ASN A 6 2.77 -0.65 5.82
CA ASN A 6 4.21 -0.75 5.95
C ASN A 6 4.95 -0.34 4.67
N ARG A 7 4.37 -0.58 3.48
CA ARG A 7 5.06 -0.25 2.22
C ARG A 7 4.99 1.25 1.95
N GLY A 8 3.84 1.86 2.22
CA GLY A 8 3.69 3.31 2.17
C GLY A 8 4.62 4.03 3.16
N MET A 9 4.65 3.60 4.43
CA MET A 9 5.53 4.18 5.45
C MET A 9 7.01 3.99 5.13
N SER A 10 7.38 2.84 4.55
CA SER A 10 8.76 2.57 4.14
C SER A 10 9.29 3.60 3.13
N VAL A 11 8.43 4.24 2.32
CA VAL A 11 8.85 5.28 1.38
C VAL A 11 9.37 6.51 2.12
N ILE A 12 8.63 6.97 3.12
CA ILE A 12 8.98 8.16 3.91
C ILE A 12 10.26 7.91 4.71
N GLU A 13 10.34 6.76 5.40
CA GLU A 13 11.53 6.37 6.17
C GLU A 13 12.77 6.23 5.28
N SER A 14 12.63 5.59 4.11
CA SER A 14 13.73 5.46 3.16
C SER A 14 14.18 6.81 2.63
N TYR A 15 13.24 7.72 2.34
CA TYR A 15 13.57 9.05 1.86
C TYR A 15 14.34 9.86 2.92
N ARG A 16 13.91 9.79 4.18
CA ARG A 16 14.63 10.40 5.31
C ARG A 16 16.05 9.85 5.42
N LEU A 17 16.22 8.53 5.35
CA LEU A 17 17.54 7.88 5.40
C LEU A 17 18.44 8.32 4.24
N LEU A 18 17.89 8.44 3.03
CA LEU A 18 18.61 8.90 1.84
C LEU A 18 18.98 10.39 1.89
N LYS A 19 18.29 11.18 2.72
CA LYS A 19 18.61 12.59 2.98
C LYS A 19 19.59 12.76 4.15
N ASP A 20 20.51 11.81 4.33
CA ASP A 20 21.46 11.75 5.45
C ASP A 20 20.77 11.80 6.84
N GLY A 21 19.54 11.32 6.95
CA GLY A 21 18.75 11.37 8.18
C GLY A 21 18.24 12.76 8.57
N ARG A 22 18.43 13.79 7.72
CA ARG A 22 17.88 15.13 7.95
C ARG A 22 16.36 15.08 7.99
N GLU A 23 15.77 16.01 8.74
CA GLU A 23 14.32 16.14 8.76
C GLU A 23 13.79 16.54 7.38
N LEU A 24 12.63 15.98 7.05
CA LEU A 24 11.87 16.30 5.86
C LEU A 24 11.02 17.53 6.17
N ASN A 25 10.94 18.47 5.24
CA ASN A 25 9.99 19.56 5.32
C ASN A 25 8.57 19.08 4.92
N ASP A 26 7.58 19.94 5.09
CA ASP A 26 6.18 19.59 4.85
C ASP A 26 5.90 19.16 3.40
N ASP A 27 6.52 19.80 2.42
CA ASP A 27 6.36 19.45 1.00
C ASP A 27 6.97 18.08 0.69
N GLU A 28 8.15 17.81 1.25
CA GLU A 28 8.85 16.52 1.13
C GLU A 28 8.04 15.39 1.78
N ILE A 29 7.48 15.63 2.97
CA ILE A 29 6.59 14.68 3.64
C ILE A 29 5.33 14.44 2.80
N PHE A 30 4.73 15.50 2.26
CA PHE A 30 3.54 15.39 1.43
C PHE A 30 3.80 14.56 0.18
N LEU A 31 4.87 14.86 -0.58
CA LEU A 31 5.23 14.13 -1.79
C LEU A 31 5.61 12.67 -1.49
N ALA A 32 6.39 12.42 -0.44
CA ALA A 32 6.75 11.06 -0.03
C ALA A 32 5.52 10.25 0.42
N SER A 33 4.56 10.90 1.12
CA SER A 33 3.29 10.29 1.51
C SER A 33 2.41 9.98 0.30
N ALA A 34 2.32 10.89 -0.67
CA ALA A 34 1.59 10.67 -1.92
C ALA A 34 2.17 9.48 -2.70
N LEU A 35 3.50 9.40 -2.81
CA LEU A 35 4.18 8.26 -3.42
C LEU A 35 3.93 6.96 -2.62
N GLY A 36 3.99 7.02 -1.29
CA GLY A 36 3.68 5.89 -0.41
C GLY A 36 2.27 5.34 -0.63
N TRP A 37 1.28 6.23 -0.84
CA TRP A 37 -0.08 5.83 -1.21
C TRP A 37 -0.16 5.16 -2.58
N CYS A 38 0.58 5.65 -3.58
CA CYS A 38 0.66 4.99 -4.89
C CYS A 38 1.20 3.56 -4.77
N ILE A 39 2.18 3.32 -3.89
CA ILE A 39 2.73 1.98 -3.65
C ILE A 39 1.70 1.06 -2.96
N GLU A 40 0.93 1.56 -1.99
CA GLU A 40 -0.14 0.78 -1.37
C GLU A 40 -1.28 0.45 -2.36
N TRP A 41 -1.61 1.37 -3.27
CA TRP A 41 -2.55 1.11 -4.36
C TRP A 41 -2.05 0.04 -5.33
N LEU A 42 -0.78 0.13 -5.73
CA LEU A 42 -0.15 -0.89 -6.57
C LEU A 42 -0.16 -2.26 -5.88
N GLN A 43 0.14 -2.28 -4.58
CA GLN A 43 0.08 -3.50 -3.78
C GLN A 43 -1.34 -4.07 -3.68
N ALA A 44 -2.36 -3.22 -3.51
CA ALA A 44 -3.76 -3.63 -3.50
C ALA A 44 -4.20 -4.21 -4.85
N HIS A 45 -3.78 -3.60 -5.97
CA HIS A 45 -4.05 -4.12 -7.31
C HIS A 45 -3.49 -5.54 -7.49
N PHE A 46 -2.22 -5.76 -7.13
CA PHE A 46 -1.63 -7.09 -7.22
C PHE A 46 -2.34 -8.11 -6.34
N LEU A 47 -2.75 -7.75 -5.12
CA LEU A 47 -3.52 -8.66 -4.27
C LEU A 47 -4.86 -9.06 -4.86
N VAL A 48 -5.57 -8.14 -5.53
CA VAL A 48 -6.85 -8.48 -6.18
C VAL A 48 -6.62 -9.46 -7.32
N MET A 49 -5.59 -9.23 -8.15
CA MET A 49 -5.24 -10.12 -9.24
C MET A 49 -4.80 -11.50 -8.74
N ASP A 50 -3.95 -11.54 -7.71
CA ASP A 50 -3.48 -12.75 -7.03
C ASP A 50 -4.66 -13.57 -6.48
N ASP A 51 -5.58 -12.92 -5.76
CA ASP A 51 -6.78 -13.59 -5.23
C ASP A 51 -7.64 -14.22 -6.33
N ILE A 52 -7.72 -13.59 -7.52
CA ILE A 52 -8.44 -14.13 -8.68
C ILE A 52 -7.68 -15.33 -9.28
N MET A 53 -6.37 -15.18 -9.54
CA MET A 53 -5.53 -16.23 -10.13
C MET A 53 -5.50 -17.49 -9.27
N ASP A 54 -5.40 -17.33 -7.95
CA ASP A 54 -5.34 -18.43 -6.99
C ASP A 54 -6.73 -18.92 -6.54
N ASN A 55 -7.81 -18.30 -7.06
CA ASN A 55 -9.18 -18.57 -6.65
C ASN A 55 -9.36 -18.49 -5.12
N SER A 56 -8.69 -17.55 -4.47
CA SER A 56 -8.67 -17.38 -3.02
C SER A 56 -10.07 -17.06 -2.47
N HIS A 57 -10.38 -17.54 -1.26
CA HIS A 57 -11.68 -17.29 -0.61
C HIS A 57 -11.71 -16.03 0.25
N THR A 58 -10.65 -15.79 1.02
CA THR A 58 -10.59 -14.66 1.96
C THR A 58 -9.25 -13.94 1.92
N ARG A 59 -9.30 -12.62 2.15
CA ARG A 59 -8.12 -11.77 2.38
C ARG A 59 -8.39 -10.85 3.57
N ARG A 60 -7.42 -10.78 4.50
CA ARG A 60 -7.50 -9.94 5.71
C ARG A 60 -8.78 -10.20 6.52
N GLY A 61 -9.18 -11.48 6.62
CA GLY A 61 -10.36 -11.92 7.38
C GLY A 61 -11.71 -11.58 6.73
N GLN A 62 -11.72 -11.11 5.48
CA GLN A 62 -12.95 -10.79 4.72
C GLN A 62 -12.96 -11.57 3.39
N PRO A 63 -14.13 -11.80 2.77
CA PRO A 63 -14.19 -12.38 1.42
C PRO A 63 -13.32 -11.60 0.43
N CYS A 64 -12.61 -12.31 -0.46
CA CYS A 64 -11.85 -11.68 -1.53
C CYS A 64 -12.78 -10.80 -2.39
N TRP A 65 -12.27 -9.65 -2.83
CA TRP A 65 -13.09 -8.61 -3.46
C TRP A 65 -13.93 -9.13 -4.64
N PHE A 66 -13.35 -9.97 -5.51
CA PHE A 66 -14.03 -10.55 -6.69
C PHE A 66 -15.17 -11.51 -6.35
N ARG A 67 -15.34 -11.90 -5.08
CA ARG A 67 -16.42 -12.77 -4.60
C ARG A 67 -17.59 -12.01 -3.98
N LEU A 68 -17.51 -10.68 -3.89
CA LEU A 68 -18.62 -9.88 -3.41
C LEU A 68 -19.77 -9.93 -4.43
N PRO A 69 -21.04 -9.97 -3.98
CA PRO A 69 -22.20 -10.24 -4.85
C PRO A 69 -22.46 -9.17 -5.93
N ASN A 70 -21.81 -8.00 -5.84
CA ASN A 70 -22.02 -6.84 -6.72
C ASN A 70 -20.72 -6.41 -7.43
N VAL A 71 -19.82 -7.36 -7.69
CA VAL A 71 -18.57 -7.15 -8.42
C VAL A 71 -18.68 -7.75 -9.82
#